data_AF-A0A3D0QY35-F1
#
_entry.id   AF-A0A3D0QY35-F1
#
_cell.length_a   1.000
_cell.length_b   1.000
_cell.length_c   1.000
_cell.angle_alpha   90.00
_cell.angle_beta   90.00
_cell.angle_gamma   90.00
#
_symmetry.space_group_name_H-M   'P 1'
#
loop_
_entity.id
_entity.type
_entity.pdbx_description
1 polymer ?
#
loop_
_entity_poly.entity_id
_entity_poly.type
_entity_poly.pdbx_seq_one_letter_code
_entity_poly.pdbx_strand_id
1 'polypeptide(L)'
;MSAAHSPKVAGIDPVIPAPAHNDPSISPGPGPLDRITAVQDRLAGWVSDLTTLHELTERLARTHTLDAALKELLRAGASLAGARRGLVLLEPADGEGPVRTVGLGLDRAELGAIETIPRAAAPHGRILDGLPANPLQPDRPPADHLPAERL
;
A
#
# COMPACT_ATOMS: atom_id res chain seq x y z
N MET A 1 -44.35 -26.76 -0.63
CA MET A 1 -45.21 -26.48 0.54
C MET A 1 -44.79 -27.41 1.66
N SER A 2 -44.59 -26.84 2.85
CA SER A 2 -44.03 -27.45 4.05
C SER A 2 -45.02 -28.42 4.71
N ALA A 3 -44.52 -29.53 5.27
CA ALA A 3 -44.73 -29.98 6.66
C ALA A 3 -44.58 -31.50 6.80
N ALA A 4 -43.64 -31.93 7.63
CA ALA A 4 -43.78 -33.14 8.44
C ALA A 4 -43.16 -32.84 9.80
N HIS A 5 -44.03 -32.68 10.81
CA HIS A 5 -43.67 -32.45 12.20
C HIS A 5 -43.43 -33.78 12.91
N SER A 6 -42.46 -33.75 13.82
CA SER A 6 -41.86 -34.87 14.57
C SER A 6 -42.84 -35.62 15.49
N PRO A 7 -42.56 -36.91 15.81
CA PRO A 7 -43.23 -37.57 16.91
C PRO A 7 -42.64 -37.11 18.24
N LYS A 8 -43.56 -36.83 19.15
CA LYS A 8 -43.41 -36.44 20.54
C LYS A 8 -43.11 -37.68 21.38
N VAL A 9 -41.94 -37.77 22.01
CA VAL A 9 -41.68 -38.71 23.11
C VAL A 9 -41.46 -37.88 24.37
N ALA A 10 -42.19 -38.26 25.41
CA ALA A 10 -42.27 -37.60 26.70
C ALA A 10 -41.03 -37.87 27.57
N GLY A 11 -40.65 -36.86 28.33
CA GLY A 11 -40.20 -37.04 29.72
C GLY A 11 -38.80 -37.56 29.94
N ILE A 12 -37.83 -36.65 29.98
CA ILE A 12 -36.80 -36.57 31.02
C ILE A 12 -36.29 -35.14 31.01
N ASP A 13 -36.36 -34.48 32.16
CA ASP A 13 -35.81 -33.15 32.41
C ASP A 13 -34.45 -33.37 33.10
N PRO A 14 -33.30 -33.28 32.41
CA PRO A 14 -32.02 -33.21 33.08
C PRO A 14 -31.68 -31.73 33.26
N VAL A 15 -31.78 -31.30 34.51
CA VAL A 15 -31.21 -30.10 35.12
C VAL A 15 -30.14 -29.48 34.22
N ILE A 16 -30.52 -28.40 33.51
CA ILE A 16 -29.56 -27.49 32.91
C ILE A 16 -28.67 -27.03 34.07
N PRO A 17 -27.34 -27.26 34.05
CA PRO A 17 -26.48 -26.63 35.04
C PRO A 17 -26.68 -25.13 34.87
N ALA A 18 -27.04 -24.46 35.98
CA ALA A 18 -27.19 -23.00 36.01
C ALA A 18 -26.05 -22.35 35.21
N PRO A 19 -26.31 -21.30 34.43
CA PRO A 19 -25.28 -20.63 33.64
C PRO A 19 -24.07 -20.44 34.56
N ALA A 20 -22.96 -21.08 34.20
CA ALA A 20 -21.70 -20.91 34.89
C ALA A 20 -21.52 -19.41 35.02
N HIS A 21 -21.33 -18.98 36.28
CA HIS A 21 -21.18 -17.60 36.66
C HIS A 21 -20.38 -16.86 35.58
N ASN A 22 -20.83 -15.65 35.25
CA ASN A 22 -19.93 -14.64 34.73
C ASN A 22 -18.74 -14.62 35.70
N ASP A 23 -17.67 -15.34 35.38
CA ASP A 23 -16.34 -14.97 35.82
C ASP A 23 -16.05 -13.76 34.95
N PRO A 24 -16.12 -12.54 35.48
CA PRO A 24 -15.33 -11.52 34.87
C PRO A 24 -13.92 -11.93 35.30
N SER A 25 -13.25 -12.77 34.50
CA SER A 25 -11.83 -12.58 34.34
C SER A 25 -11.70 -11.19 33.73
N ILE A 26 -11.85 -10.17 34.58
CA ILE A 26 -11.39 -8.83 34.37
C ILE A 26 -9.90 -9.06 34.21
N SER A 27 -9.46 -9.33 32.98
CA SER A 27 -8.08 -9.07 32.65
C SER A 27 -7.91 -7.60 33.06
N PRO A 28 -7.11 -7.29 34.09
CA PRO A 28 -6.97 -5.92 34.53
C PRO A 28 -6.58 -5.14 33.28
N GLY A 29 -7.41 -4.15 32.90
CA GLY A 29 -7.09 -3.28 31.78
C GLY A 29 -5.67 -2.73 32.00
N PRO A 30 -4.93 -2.43 30.92
CA PRO A 30 -3.50 -2.15 31.00
C PRO A 30 -3.23 -1.15 32.11
N GLY A 31 -2.41 -1.59 33.07
CA GLY A 31 -2.01 -0.79 34.20
C GLY A 31 -1.27 0.46 33.72
N PRO A 32 -1.07 1.46 34.59
CA PRO A 32 -0.33 2.67 34.22
C PRO A 32 1.03 2.38 33.58
N LEU A 33 1.72 1.34 34.05
CA LEU A 33 2.99 0.88 33.49
C LEU A 33 2.84 0.27 32.08
N ASP A 34 1.81 -0.54 31.84
CA ASP A 34 1.56 -1.15 30.52
C ASP A 34 1.22 -0.11 29.46
N ARG A 35 0.60 1.01 29.86
CA ARG A 35 0.33 2.13 28.95
C ARG A 35 1.62 2.87 28.59
N ILE A 36 2.50 3.07 29.56
CA ILE A 36 3.80 3.72 29.33
C ILE A 36 4.66 2.85 28.40
N THR A 37 4.71 1.53 28.60
CA THR A 37 5.46 0.63 27.73
C THR A 37 4.89 0.60 26.32
N ALA A 38 3.56 0.59 26.15
CA ALA A 38 2.93 0.67 24.83
C ALA A 38 3.26 1.99 24.09
N VAL A 39 3.34 3.12 24.81
CA VAL A 39 3.78 4.39 24.22
C VAL A 39 5.25 4.33 23.81
N GLN A 40 6.12 3.75 24.65
CA GLN A 40 7.54 3.60 24.34
C GLN A 40 7.77 2.69 23.13
N ASP A 41 7.06 1.57 23.02
CA ASP A 41 7.12 0.66 21.88
C ASP A 41 6.69 1.36 20.58
N ARG A 42 5.60 2.15 20.63
CA ARG A 42 5.17 2.96 19.50
C ARG A 42 6.20 4.01 19.10
N LEU A 43 6.80 4.70 20.07
CA LEU A 43 7.85 5.68 19.81
C LEU A 43 9.10 5.02 19.21
N ALA A 44 9.49 3.84 19.72
CA ALA A 44 10.58 3.06 19.18
C ALA A 44 10.29 2.64 17.72
N GLY A 45 9.06 2.21 17.43
CA GLY A 45 8.59 1.93 16.08
C GLY A 45 8.69 3.15 15.16
N TRP A 46 8.21 4.31 15.59
CA TRP A 46 8.32 5.56 14.81
C TRP A 46 9.76 5.99 14.53
N VAL A 47 10.65 5.85 15.52
CA VAL A 47 12.07 6.13 15.32
C VAL A 47 12.66 5.15 14.31
N SER A 48 12.33 3.87 14.40
CA SER A 48 12.74 2.85 13.43
C SER A 48 12.25 3.16 12.01
N ASP A 49 11.00 3.61 11.87
CA ASP A 49 10.43 4.00 10.57
C ASP A 49 11.16 5.22 9.98
N LEU A 50 11.45 6.23 10.80
CA LEU A 50 12.19 7.41 10.37
C LEU A 50 13.63 7.08 9.98
N THR A 51 14.30 6.21 10.74
CA THR A 51 15.63 5.71 10.38
C THR A 51 15.58 4.95 9.06
N THR A 52 14.59 4.09 8.87
CA THR A 52 14.41 3.34 7.62
C THR A 52 14.18 4.29 6.44
N LEU A 53 13.31 5.28 6.59
CA LEU A 53 13.04 6.26 5.57
C LEU A 53 14.32 7.05 5.23
N HIS A 54 15.06 7.48 6.25
CA HIS A 54 16.31 8.22 6.07
C HIS A 54 17.33 7.41 5.24
N GLU A 55 17.58 6.16 5.62
CA GLU A 55 18.49 5.27 4.90
C GLU A 55 18.07 5.06 3.44
N LEU A 56 16.77 4.87 3.19
CA LEU A 56 16.25 4.72 1.83
C LEU A 56 16.42 6.01 1.02
N THR A 57 16.14 7.18 1.62
CA THR A 57 16.32 8.47 0.94
C THR A 57 17.78 8.79 0.66
N GLU A 58 18.70 8.44 1.56
CA GLU A 58 20.13 8.63 1.39
C GLU A 58 20.69 7.71 0.29
N ARG A 59 20.22 6.46 0.23
CA ARG A 59 20.56 5.53 -0.86
C ARG A 59 20.07 6.03 -2.20
N LEU A 60 18.87 6.61 -2.26
CA LEU A 60 18.32 7.21 -3.48
C LEU A 60 19.11 8.46 -3.89
N ALA A 61 19.42 9.35 -2.95
CA ALA A 61 20.17 10.59 -3.19
C ALA A 61 21.59 10.35 -3.72
N ARG A 62 22.20 9.21 -3.36
CA ARG A 62 23.52 8.79 -3.86
C ARG A 62 23.52 8.23 -5.28
N THR A 63 22.37 8.08 -5.92
CA THR A 63 22.32 7.62 -7.32
C THR A 63 22.73 8.74 -8.29
N HIS A 64 23.62 8.43 -9.23
CA HIS A 64 24.16 9.42 -10.18
C HIS A 64 23.56 9.34 -11.59
N THR A 65 22.60 8.44 -11.80
CA THR A 65 21.90 8.29 -13.08
C THR A 65 20.42 8.04 -12.84
N LEU A 66 19.59 8.46 -13.79
CA LEU A 66 18.16 8.21 -13.75
C LEU A 66 17.84 6.70 -13.67
N ASP A 67 18.60 5.87 -14.39
CA ASP A 67 18.42 4.42 -14.36
C ASP A 67 18.65 3.83 -12.96
N ALA A 68 19.74 4.25 -12.32
CA ALA A 68 20.07 3.83 -10.96
C ALA A 68 19.02 4.34 -9.96
N ALA A 69 18.56 5.58 -10.12
CA ALA A 69 17.51 6.17 -9.28
C ALA A 69 16.20 5.39 -9.37
N LEU A 70 15.73 5.06 -10.59
CA LEU A 70 14.49 4.31 -10.79
C LEU A 70 14.58 2.87 -10.25
N LYS A 71 15.73 2.21 -10.43
CA LYS A 71 15.97 0.88 -9.85
C LYS A 71 15.99 0.91 -8.32
N GLU A 72 16.64 1.92 -7.73
CA GLU A 72 16.69 2.08 -6.28
C GLU A 72 15.31 2.40 -5.70
N LEU A 73 14.57 3.32 -6.32
CA LEU A 73 13.19 3.65 -5.97
C LEU A 73 12.32 2.39 -5.95
N LEU A 74 12.38 1.60 -7.02
CA LEU A 74 11.56 0.40 -7.14
C LEU A 74 11.94 -0.68 -6.12
N ARG A 75 13.24 -0.85 -5.84
CA ARG A 75 13.73 -1.76 -4.78
C ARG A 75 13.28 -1.30 -3.39
N ALA A 76 13.45 -0.01 -3.08
CA ALA A 76 13.06 0.58 -1.80
C ALA A 76 11.54 0.48 -1.59
N GLY A 77 10.74 0.90 -2.58
CA GLY A 77 9.28 0.81 -2.54
C GLY A 77 8.79 -0.63 -2.38
N ALA A 78 9.39 -1.59 -3.10
CA ALA A 78 9.04 -2.99 -2.95
C ALA A 78 9.36 -3.54 -1.55
N SER A 79 10.50 -3.13 -0.96
CA SER A 79 10.85 -3.53 0.41
C SER A 79 9.88 -2.98 1.45
N LEU A 80 9.41 -1.74 1.29
CA LEU A 80 8.42 -1.13 2.17
C LEU A 80 7.04 -1.76 2.01
N ALA A 81 6.64 -2.09 0.78
CA ALA A 81 5.34 -2.71 0.50
C ALA A 81 5.31 -4.23 0.74
N GLY A 82 6.44 -4.87 1.06
CA GLY A 82 6.56 -6.33 1.12
C GLY A 82 6.31 -7.01 -0.23
N ALA A 83 6.52 -6.29 -1.33
CA ALA A 83 6.19 -6.75 -2.67
C ALA A 83 7.37 -7.52 -3.31
N ARG A 84 7.06 -8.64 -3.97
CA ARG A 84 8.05 -9.42 -4.74
C ARG A 84 8.26 -8.90 -6.16
N ARG A 85 7.30 -8.13 -6.67
CA ARG A 85 7.25 -7.63 -8.04
C ARG A 85 6.83 -6.17 -8.01
N GLY A 86 7.33 -5.37 -8.94
CA GLY A 86 6.95 -3.96 -9.06
C GLY A 86 7.29 -3.40 -10.43
N LEU A 87 6.66 -2.29 -10.76
CA LEU A 87 6.87 -1.54 -11.99
C LEU A 87 6.88 -0.04 -11.66
N VAL A 88 7.84 0.69 -12.23
CA VAL A 88 7.81 2.16 -12.28
C VAL A 88 7.84 2.58 -13.73
N LEU A 89 6.97 3.53 -14.06
CA LEU A 89 6.95 4.20 -15.35
C LEU A 89 7.25 5.67 -15.14
N LEU A 90 8.13 6.21 -15.97
CA LEU A 90 8.43 7.64 -16.02
C LEU A 90 8.06 8.18 -17.40
N GLU A 91 7.08 9.08 -17.42
CA GLU A 91 6.64 9.83 -18.59
C GLU A 91 7.08 11.29 -18.41
N PRO A 92 7.92 11.84 -19.30
CA PRO A 92 8.27 13.26 -19.27
C PRO A 92 7.02 14.13 -19.40
N ALA A 93 6.91 15.17 -18.56
CA ALA A 93 5.72 16.01 -18.49
C ALA A 93 5.47 16.84 -19.75
N ASP A 94 6.53 17.08 -20.53
CA ASP A 94 6.49 17.75 -21.83
C ASP A 94 6.10 16.80 -22.97
N GLY A 95 6.09 15.48 -22.73
CA GLY A 95 5.85 14.46 -23.76
C GLY A 95 6.98 14.31 -24.77
N GLU A 96 8.08 15.06 -24.63
CA GLU A 96 9.16 15.18 -25.62
C GLU A 96 10.35 14.23 -25.32
N GLY A 97 10.16 13.27 -24.42
CA GLY A 97 11.19 12.30 -24.07
C GLY A 97 10.69 10.85 -24.01
N PRO A 98 11.61 9.88 -24.03
CA PRO A 98 11.23 8.48 -24.04
C PRO A 98 10.55 8.11 -22.72
N VAL A 99 9.40 7.45 -22.83
CA VAL A 99 8.77 6.77 -21.70
C VAL A 99 9.72 5.70 -21.20
N ARG A 100 10.00 5.69 -19.89
CA ARG A 100 10.95 4.77 -19.29
C ARG A 100 10.24 3.80 -18.35
N THR A 101 10.30 2.53 -18.69
CA THR A 101 9.73 1.43 -17.90
C THR A 101 10.83 0.67 -17.18
N VAL A 102 10.71 0.52 -15.86
CA VAL A 102 11.62 -0.31 -15.05
C VAL A 102 10.81 -1.29 -14.24
N GLY A 103 11.14 -2.58 -14.37
CA GLY A 103 10.50 -3.68 -13.65
C GLY A 103 11.42 -4.29 -12.57
N LEU A 104 10.82 -4.77 -11.50
CA LEU A 104 11.44 -5.59 -10.46
C LEU A 104 10.68 -6.91 -10.39
N GLY A 105 11.39 -8.04 -10.47
CA GLY A 105 10.75 -9.36 -10.48
C GLY A 105 9.82 -9.59 -11.68
N LEU A 106 10.06 -8.85 -12.78
CA LEU A 106 9.40 -9.01 -14.07
C LEU A 106 10.43 -9.51 -15.07
N ASP A 107 10.08 -10.53 -15.84
CA ASP A 107 10.94 -10.97 -16.94
C ASP A 107 10.80 -10.06 -18.17
N ARG A 108 11.65 -10.27 -19.17
CA ARG A 108 11.67 -9.43 -20.38
C ARG A 108 10.40 -9.60 -21.23
N ALA A 109 9.79 -10.77 -21.24
CA ALA A 109 8.57 -11.03 -21.98
C ALA A 109 7.37 -10.37 -21.29
N GLU A 110 7.32 -10.39 -19.95
CA GLU A 110 6.32 -9.69 -19.16
C GLU A 110 6.43 -8.17 -19.33
N LEU A 111 7.65 -7.63 -19.31
CA LEU A 111 7.88 -6.20 -19.58
C LEU A 111 7.42 -5.83 -21.01
N GLY A 112 7.82 -6.63 -22.00
CA GLY A 112 7.44 -6.42 -23.40
C GLY A 112 5.92 -6.53 -23.63
N ALA A 113 5.24 -7.43 -22.92
CA ALA A 113 3.78 -7.54 -22.97
C ALA A 113 3.10 -6.27 -22.43
N ILE A 114 3.61 -5.72 -21.33
CA ILE A 114 3.11 -4.46 -20.76
C ILE A 114 3.34 -3.27 -21.70
N GLU A 115 4.45 -3.23 -22.42
CA GLU A 115 4.79 -2.14 -23.36
C GLU A 115 4.00 -2.21 -24.69
N THR A 116 3.62 -3.42 -25.12
CA THR A 116 2.98 -3.63 -26.43
C THR A 116 1.46 -3.55 -26.37
N ILE A 117 0.85 -3.82 -25.21
CA ILE A 117 -0.61 -3.77 -25.05
C ILE A 117 -1.01 -2.33 -24.70
N PRO A 118 -1.89 -1.68 -25.48
CA PRO A 118 -2.40 -0.35 -25.14
C PRO A 118 -2.93 -0.34 -23.69
N ARG A 119 -2.58 0.68 -22.91
CA ARG A 119 -2.97 0.75 -21.48
C ARG A 119 -4.48 0.66 -21.27
N ALA A 120 -5.26 1.20 -22.20
CA ALA A 120 -6.72 1.10 -22.20
C ALA A 120 -7.26 -0.34 -22.35
N ALA A 121 -6.45 -1.26 -22.90
CA ALA A 121 -6.81 -2.66 -23.12
C ALA A 121 -6.34 -3.60 -21.99
N ALA A 122 -5.43 -3.15 -21.11
CA ALA A 122 -4.95 -3.94 -19.99
C ALA A 122 -5.86 -3.76 -18.75
N PRO A 123 -6.24 -4.83 -18.03
CA PRO A 123 -7.13 -4.74 -16.86
C PRO A 123 -6.67 -3.76 -15.76
N HIS A 124 -5.36 -3.53 -15.66
CA HIS A 124 -4.75 -2.61 -14.70
C HIS A 124 -4.03 -1.43 -15.36
N GLY A 125 -4.14 -1.27 -16.69
CA GLY A 125 -3.41 -0.23 -17.41
C GLY A 125 -3.84 1.19 -17.03
N ARG A 126 -5.13 1.36 -16.65
CA ARG A 126 -5.64 2.64 -16.12
C ARG A 126 -4.99 3.10 -14.82
N ILE A 127 -4.41 2.20 -14.03
CA ILE A 127 -3.67 2.57 -12.81
C ILE A 127 -2.38 3.32 -13.17
N LEU A 128 -1.81 3.02 -14.34
CA LEU A 128 -0.59 3.66 -14.84
C LEU A 128 -0.87 5.03 -15.49
N ASP A 129 -2.11 5.33 -15.87
CA ASP A 129 -2.53 6.65 -16.38
C ASP A 129 -2.66 7.70 -15.26
N GLY A 130 -2.40 7.31 -14.02
CA GLY A 130 -2.55 8.15 -12.83
C GLY A 130 -3.85 7.88 -12.08
N LEU A 131 -3.82 8.14 -10.77
CA LEU A 131 -5.04 8.16 -9.96
C LEU A 131 -5.88 9.38 -10.37
N PRO A 132 -7.22 9.26 -10.42
CA PRO A 132 -8.08 10.42 -10.67
C PRO A 132 -7.72 11.53 -9.70
N ALA A 133 -7.57 12.75 -10.21
CA ALA A 133 -7.16 13.92 -9.42
C ALA A 133 -8.02 13.99 -8.14
N ASN A 134 -7.34 14.15 -6.99
CA ASN A 134 -8.05 14.39 -5.74
C ASN A 134 -8.89 15.67 -5.92
N PRO A 135 -10.23 15.62 -5.77
CA PRO A 135 -11.08 16.80 -5.97
C PRO A 135 -10.76 17.98 -5.04
N LEU A 136 -9.88 17.79 -4.05
CA LEU A 136 -9.36 18.83 -3.16
C LEU A 136 -8.07 19.50 -3.66
N GLN A 137 -7.51 19.08 -4.78
CA GLN A 137 -6.31 19.67 -5.35
C GLN A 137 -6.72 20.59 -6.53
N PRO A 138 -6.62 21.93 -6.38
CA PRO A 138 -6.92 22.82 -7.49
C PRO A 138 -5.95 22.53 -8.65
N ASP A 139 -6.48 22.45 -9.87
CA ASP A 139 -5.71 22.28 -11.09
C ASP A 139 -4.54 23.25 -11.08
N ARG A 140 -3.32 22.72 -10.99
CA ARG A 140 -2.13 23.52 -11.21
C ARG A 140 -2.13 23.86 -12.70
N PRO A 141 -2.25 25.13 -13.10
CA PRO A 141 -2.22 25.49 -14.51
C PRO A 141 -0.86 25.07 -15.11
N PRO A 142 -0.82 24.71 -16.40
CA PRO A 142 0.44 24.46 -17.09
C PRO A 142 1.33 25.69 -16.93
N ALA A 143 2.60 25.47 -16.60
CA ALA A 143 3.57 26.56 -16.50
C ALA A 143 3.76 27.14 -17.90
N ASP A 144 3.07 28.25 -18.19
CA ASP A 144 3.31 29.04 -19.39
C ASP A 144 4.80 29.38 -19.44
N HIS A 145 5.48 28.86 -20.45
CA HIS A 145 6.83 29.23 -20.79
C HIS A 145 6.83 30.72 -21.16
N LEU A 146 7.27 31.57 -20.24
CA LEU A 146 7.57 32.97 -20.55
C LEU A 146 8.63 33.00 -21.67
N PRO A 147 8.37 33.68 -22.80
CA PRO A 147 9.40 33.88 -23.81
C PRO A 147 10.50 34.74 -23.20
N ALA A 148 11.75 34.30 -23.39
CA ALA A 148 12.94 35.11 -23.16
C ALA A 148 12.94 36.28 -24.15
N GLU A 149 12.25 37.36 -23.81
CA GLU A 149 12.42 38.65 -24.46
C GLU A 149 13.77 39.24 -24.04
N ARG A 150 14.63 39.32 -25.04
CA ARG A 150 15.93 40.00 -25.01
C ARG A 150 15.76 41.47 -24.60
N LEU A 151 16.63 41.95 -23.73
CA LEU A 151 17.41 43.19 -23.87
C LEU A 151 18.60 43.17 -22.91
#